data_AF-A0A1B6LLB3-F1
#
_entry.id   AF-A0A1B6LLB3-F1
#
_cell.length_a   1.000
_cell.length_b   1.000
_cell.length_c   1.000
_cell.angle_alpha   90.00
_cell.angle_beta   90.00
_cell.angle_gamma   90.00
#
_symmetry.space_group_name_H-M   'P 1'
#
loop_
_entity.id
_entity.type
_entity.pdbx_description
1 polymer ?
#
loop_
_entity_poly.entity_id
_entity_poly.type
_entity_poly.pdbx_seq_one_letter_code
_entity_poly.pdbx_strand_id
1 'polypeptide(L)'
;MIMYTESSINFAPMSKYLGPWMVAALYSHNIIENLSHWTQSYMDWNLAVDLEGGPSLGLDVAGAIVVNSTAGEFYKQPVFYAIGHFSKFIPPGSRIVQVETGQNQTSRAGVGLSLMRMVQEENEELFLSATASPGPPSPTPSIGSSCLATANPDGSYSVIVHNLSNETTTVKIEDPRLGYINVDIDAFSVNSFIYWL
;
A
#
# COMPACT_ATOMS: atom_id res chain seq x y z
N MET A 1 3.22 24.53 1.63
CA MET A 1 2.77 23.46 0.72
C MET A 1 3.87 22.41 0.67
N ILE A 2 3.58 21.17 1.05
CA ILE A 2 4.53 20.06 1.07
C ILE A 2 4.07 19.05 0.01
N MET A 3 5.00 18.62 -0.84
CA MET A 3 4.75 17.68 -1.94
C MET A 3 5.79 16.56 -1.87
N TYR A 4 5.33 15.32 -1.97
CA TYR A 4 6.19 14.15 -2.09
C TYR A 4 6.32 13.83 -3.59
N THR A 5 7.48 14.15 -4.16
CA THR A 5 7.64 14.33 -5.61
C THR A 5 8.28 13.14 -6.33
N GLU A 6 8.77 12.15 -5.59
CA GLU A 6 9.31 10.91 -6.15
C GLU A 6 9.20 9.78 -5.13
N SER A 7 8.83 8.59 -5.59
CA SER A 7 8.97 7.35 -4.83
C SER A 7 9.40 6.23 -5.76
N SER A 8 10.29 5.38 -5.27
CA SER A 8 10.74 4.21 -5.98
C SER A 8 11.24 3.15 -5.00
N ILE A 9 11.15 1.88 -5.37
CA ILE A 9 11.69 0.77 -4.61
C ILE A 9 12.70 0.02 -5.48
N ASN A 10 13.91 -0.11 -4.96
CA ASN A 10 15.07 -0.66 -5.67
C ASN A 10 15.66 -1.90 -4.97
N PHE A 11 14.86 -2.62 -4.17
CA PHE A 11 15.31 -3.87 -3.56
C PHE A 11 15.62 -4.90 -4.66
N ALA A 12 16.89 -5.09 -5.02
CA ALA A 12 17.30 -6.15 -5.92
C ALA A 12 17.31 -7.49 -5.16
N PRO A 13 16.78 -8.60 -5.71
CA PRO A 13 16.23 -8.79 -7.06
C PRO A 13 14.72 -8.47 -7.21
N MET A 14 14.04 -8.00 -6.16
CA MET A 14 12.59 -7.72 -6.17
C MET A 14 12.13 -6.73 -7.24
N SER A 15 12.97 -5.78 -7.65
CA SER A 15 12.68 -4.85 -8.75
C SER A 15 12.42 -5.52 -10.09
N LYS A 16 12.88 -6.77 -10.28
CA LYS A 16 12.74 -7.54 -11.52
C LYS A 16 11.59 -8.54 -11.51
N TYR A 17 10.99 -8.82 -10.35
CA TYR A 17 9.91 -9.79 -10.27
C TYR A 17 8.56 -9.19 -10.67
N LEU A 18 7.74 -10.02 -11.32
CA LEU A 18 6.34 -9.72 -11.55
C LEU A 18 5.53 -10.11 -10.31
N GLY A 19 4.64 -9.22 -9.88
CA GLY A 19 3.72 -9.49 -8.78
C GLY A 19 4.21 -9.32 -7.33
N PRO A 20 5.27 -8.56 -6.97
CA PRO A 20 5.69 -8.50 -5.57
C PRO A 20 4.70 -7.68 -4.73
N TRP A 21 3.89 -8.35 -3.90
CA TRP A 21 2.94 -7.69 -3.00
C TRP A 21 3.62 -6.73 -2.02
N MET A 22 4.81 -7.10 -1.52
CA MET A 22 5.59 -6.30 -0.57
C MET A 22 5.84 -4.86 -1.08
N VAL A 23 6.08 -4.69 -2.38
CA VAL A 23 6.26 -3.38 -3.00
C VAL A 23 4.98 -2.55 -2.87
N ALA A 24 3.82 -3.14 -3.18
CA ALA A 24 2.52 -2.48 -3.07
C ALA A 24 2.16 -2.10 -1.62
N ALA A 25 2.48 -2.99 -0.68
CA ALA A 25 2.30 -2.75 0.75
C ALA A 25 3.16 -1.56 1.23
N LEU A 26 4.43 -1.50 0.84
CA LEU A 26 5.33 -0.39 1.15
C LEU A 26 4.84 0.94 0.57
N TYR A 27 4.39 0.96 -0.68
CA TYR A 27 3.79 2.16 -1.29
C TYR A 27 2.54 2.61 -0.53
N SER A 28 1.63 1.69 -0.22
CA SER A 28 0.39 2.01 0.50
C SER A 28 0.67 2.60 1.88
N HIS A 29 1.62 2.01 2.62
CA HIS A 29 2.07 2.53 3.91
C HIS A 29 2.68 3.92 3.76
N ASN A 30 3.59 4.12 2.80
CA ASN A 30 4.28 5.38 2.60
C ASN A 30 3.32 6.50 2.16
N ILE A 31 2.33 6.21 1.31
CA ILE A 31 1.31 7.19 0.92
C ILE A 31 0.46 7.59 2.13
N ILE A 32 -0.03 6.62 2.92
CA ILE A 32 -0.81 6.90 4.14
C ILE A 32 -0.01 7.76 5.11
N GLU A 33 1.25 7.39 5.37
CA GLU A 33 2.12 8.11 6.28
C GLU A 33 2.36 9.55 5.79
N ASN A 34 2.71 9.74 4.52
CA ASN A 34 2.97 11.08 3.98
C ASN A 34 1.72 11.97 4.01
N LEU A 35 0.59 11.47 3.52
CA LEU A 35 -0.66 12.24 3.50
C LEU A 35 -1.15 12.57 4.92
N SER A 36 -0.85 11.73 5.90
CA SER A 36 -1.13 12.00 7.32
C SER A 36 -0.22 13.07 7.94
N HIS A 37 0.90 13.42 7.28
CA HIS A 37 1.90 14.39 7.75
C HIS A 37 2.05 15.58 6.81
N TRP A 38 0.93 16.23 6.50
CA TRP A 38 0.86 17.52 5.78
C TRP A 38 1.28 17.52 4.30
N THR A 39 1.64 16.36 3.75
CA THR A 39 1.87 16.21 2.31
C THR A 39 0.56 16.31 1.56
N GLN A 40 0.54 17.10 0.48
CA GLN A 40 -0.67 17.34 -0.33
C GLN A 40 -0.71 16.52 -1.62
N SER A 41 0.43 15.97 -2.04
CA SER A 41 0.55 15.19 -3.27
C SER A 41 1.63 14.14 -3.14
N TYR A 42 1.44 13.02 -3.85
CA TYR A 42 2.39 11.93 -3.96
C TYR A 42 2.61 11.60 -5.43
N MET A 43 3.86 11.44 -5.84
CA MET A 43 4.24 11.14 -7.22
C MET A 43 5.17 9.92 -7.25
N ASP A 44 4.75 8.92 -8.01
CA ASP A 44 5.57 7.75 -8.35
C ASP A 44 6.66 8.16 -9.36
N TRP A 45 7.78 7.44 -9.37
CA TRP A 45 8.93 7.78 -10.20
C TRP A 45 8.73 7.40 -11.67
N ASN A 46 8.69 6.09 -11.97
CA ASN A 46 8.58 5.58 -13.34
C ASN A 46 7.17 5.05 -13.59
N LEU A 47 6.43 5.68 -14.51
CA LEU A 47 5.11 5.20 -14.92
C LEU A 47 5.16 3.77 -15.50
N ALA A 48 6.24 3.44 -16.19
CA ALA A 48 6.48 2.11 -16.73
C ALA A 48 7.99 1.82 -16.81
N VAL A 49 8.34 0.54 -16.68
CA VAL A 49 9.70 -0.01 -16.85
C VAL A 49 9.66 -1.21 -17.79
N ASP A 50 10.80 -1.64 -18.30
CA ASP A 50 10.93 -2.93 -19.00
C ASP A 50 10.99 -4.12 -18.02
N LEU A 51 11.11 -5.34 -18.55
CA LEU A 51 11.21 -6.58 -17.76
C LEU A 51 12.40 -6.61 -16.79
N GLU A 52 13.42 -5.79 -17.02
CA GLU A 52 14.61 -5.71 -16.17
C GLU A 52 14.54 -4.55 -15.18
N GLY A 53 13.46 -3.77 -15.17
CA GLY A 53 13.31 -2.59 -14.30
C GLY A 53 13.99 -1.32 -14.85
N GLY A 54 14.30 -1.31 -16.15
CA GLY A 54 15.00 -0.24 -16.87
C GLY A 54 14.17 0.40 -18.00
N PRO A 55 14.83 1.05 -18.98
CA PRO A 55 16.29 1.23 -19.10
C PRO A 55 16.85 2.17 -18.03
N SER A 56 17.97 1.80 -17.40
CA SER A 56 18.60 2.55 -16.30
C SER A 56 20.11 2.77 -16.55
N LEU A 57 20.71 3.76 -15.88
CA LEU A 57 22.17 3.93 -15.82
C LEU A 57 22.77 3.12 -14.64
N GLY A 58 22.29 1.89 -14.44
CA GLY A 58 22.77 0.99 -13.38
C GLY A 58 21.94 1.01 -12.10
N LEU A 59 20.67 1.45 -12.18
CA LEU A 59 19.73 1.39 -11.06
C LEU A 59 18.36 0.90 -11.55
N ASP A 60 18.18 -0.42 -11.50
CA ASP A 60 16.93 -1.07 -11.87
C ASP A 60 15.92 -0.94 -10.72
N VAL A 61 14.70 -0.51 -11.04
CA VAL A 61 13.66 -0.21 -10.04
C VAL A 61 12.36 -0.91 -10.37
N ALA A 62 11.57 -1.22 -9.33
CA ALA A 62 10.22 -1.70 -9.53
C ALA A 62 9.36 -0.57 -10.12
N GLY A 63 8.64 -0.86 -11.21
CA GLY A 63 7.65 0.06 -11.79
C GLY A 63 6.21 -0.42 -11.57
N ALA A 64 5.25 0.51 -11.62
CA ALA A 64 3.82 0.16 -11.55
C ALA A 64 3.33 -0.62 -12.77
N ILE A 65 3.91 -0.33 -13.93
CA ILE A 65 3.65 -1.04 -15.17
C ILE A 65 4.97 -1.61 -15.68
N VAL A 66 4.97 -2.90 -16.03
CA VAL A 66 6.11 -3.55 -16.68
C VAL A 66 5.73 -3.84 -18.13
N VAL A 67 6.51 -3.35 -19.08
CA VAL A 67 6.24 -3.48 -20.51
C VAL A 67 7.11 -4.58 -21.12
N ASN A 68 6.48 -5.55 -21.75
CA ASN A 68 7.14 -6.57 -22.55
C ASN A 68 6.96 -6.22 -24.04
N SER A 69 7.92 -5.46 -24.58
CA SER A 69 7.88 -4.97 -25.96
C SER A 69 8.00 -6.09 -27.00
N THR A 70 8.67 -7.19 -26.67
CA THR A 70 8.84 -8.35 -27.57
C THR A 70 7.51 -9.07 -27.82
N ALA A 71 6.67 -9.20 -26.79
CA ALA A 71 5.35 -9.81 -26.88
C ALA A 71 4.21 -8.81 -27.17
N GLY A 72 4.48 -7.50 -27.08
CA GLY A 72 3.47 -6.46 -27.27
C GLY A 72 2.46 -6.37 -26.14
N GLU A 73 2.87 -6.71 -24.92
CA GLU A 73 2.01 -6.74 -23.73
C GLU A 73 2.60 -5.93 -22.57
N PHE A 74 1.80 -5.73 -21.53
CA PHE A 74 2.24 -5.10 -20.29
C PHE A 74 1.55 -5.70 -19.08
N TYR A 75 2.23 -5.65 -17.95
CA TYR A 75 1.75 -6.17 -16.67
C TYR A 75 1.49 -5.01 -15.72
N LYS A 76 0.29 -4.97 -15.14
CA LYS A 76 -0.03 -4.07 -14.03
C LYS A 76 0.40 -4.74 -12.74
N GLN A 77 1.44 -4.21 -12.11
CA GLN A 77 1.98 -4.75 -10.88
C GLN A 77 1.06 -4.45 -9.70
N PRO A 78 1.15 -5.17 -8.57
CA PRO A 78 0.37 -4.87 -7.36
C PRO A 78 0.43 -3.40 -6.93
N VAL A 79 1.59 -2.74 -7.12
CA VAL A 79 1.76 -1.31 -6.81
C VAL A 79 0.85 -0.39 -7.65
N PHE A 80 0.52 -0.75 -8.89
CA PHE A 80 -0.46 -0.02 -9.71
C PHE A 80 -1.83 0.01 -9.02
N TYR A 81 -2.26 -1.11 -8.46
CA TYR A 81 -3.53 -1.22 -7.75
C TYR A 81 -3.47 -0.51 -6.39
N ALA A 82 -2.36 -0.61 -5.67
CA ALA A 82 -2.13 0.13 -4.42
C ALA A 82 -2.24 1.65 -4.63
N ILE A 83 -1.52 2.22 -5.60
CA ILE A 83 -1.65 3.65 -5.96
C ILE A 83 -3.09 3.96 -6.42
N GLY A 84 -3.75 3.00 -7.07
CA GLY A 84 -5.17 3.06 -7.45
C GLY A 84 -6.12 3.31 -6.29
N HIS A 85 -5.88 2.71 -5.11
CA HIS A 85 -6.71 2.94 -3.92
C HIS A 85 -6.71 4.41 -3.46
N PHE A 86 -5.64 5.16 -3.73
CA PHE A 86 -5.55 6.58 -3.40
C PHE A 86 -6.00 7.46 -4.56
N SER A 87 -5.37 7.28 -5.73
CA SER A 87 -5.60 8.13 -6.91
C SER A 87 -7.03 8.08 -7.47
N LYS A 88 -7.71 6.93 -7.36
CA LYS A 88 -9.09 6.77 -7.84
C LYS A 88 -10.11 7.35 -6.86
N PHE A 89 -9.84 7.26 -5.57
CA PHE A 89 -10.82 7.50 -4.51
C PHE A 89 -10.55 8.78 -3.70
N ILE A 90 -9.43 9.46 -3.91
CA ILE A 90 -9.11 10.75 -3.30
C ILE A 90 -8.90 11.77 -4.43
N PRO A 91 -9.97 12.37 -4.96
CA PRO A 91 -9.87 13.35 -6.05
C PRO A 91 -9.15 14.64 -5.63
N PRO A 92 -8.68 15.45 -6.59
CA PRO A 92 -8.09 16.75 -6.29
C PRO A 92 -9.03 17.64 -5.49
N GLY A 93 -8.52 18.23 -4.39
CA GLY A 93 -9.29 19.07 -3.48
C GLY A 93 -9.86 18.35 -2.25
N SER A 94 -9.69 17.02 -2.17
CA SER A 94 -10.00 16.26 -0.95
C SER A 94 -9.18 16.76 0.25
N ARG A 95 -9.79 16.66 1.43
CA ARG A 95 -9.23 17.13 2.69
C ARG A 95 -9.08 15.95 3.65
N ILE A 96 -7.92 15.81 4.28
CA ILE A 96 -7.70 14.79 5.30
C ILE A 96 -8.65 15.04 6.48
N VAL A 97 -9.31 13.97 6.92
CA VAL A 97 -10.13 13.94 8.14
C VAL A 97 -9.34 13.20 9.20
N GLN A 98 -9.29 13.76 10.41
CA GLN A 98 -8.61 13.13 11.52
C GLN A 98 -9.33 11.82 11.90
N VAL A 99 -8.56 10.74 12.00
CA VAL A 99 -9.03 9.43 12.44
C VAL A 99 -8.50 9.16 13.83
N GLU A 100 -9.38 8.83 14.76
CA GLU A 100 -8.99 8.33 16.08
C GLU A 100 -8.88 6.80 16.03
N THR A 101 -7.65 6.29 16.06
CA THR A 101 -7.42 4.85 16.07
C THR A 101 -7.39 4.32 17.50
N GLY A 102 -8.37 3.49 17.87
CA GLY A 102 -8.42 2.81 19.18
C GLY A 102 -7.46 1.62 19.31
N GLN A 103 -6.39 1.56 18.51
CA GLN A 103 -5.40 0.50 18.62
C GLN A 103 -4.50 0.76 19.82
N ASN A 104 -4.41 -0.20 20.75
CA ASN A 104 -3.45 -0.17 21.84
C ASN A 104 -2.05 0.00 21.23
N GLN A 105 -1.44 1.17 21.44
CA GLN A 105 -0.12 1.54 20.89
C GLN A 105 0.96 0.65 21.51
N THR A 106 1.10 -0.58 21.03
CA THR A 106 2.21 -1.45 21.40
C THR A 106 3.34 -1.13 20.43
N SER A 107 4.25 -0.26 20.88
CA SER A 107 5.56 0.07 20.31
C SER A 107 5.61 0.55 18.86
N ARG A 108 5.79 1.87 18.68
CA ARG A 108 6.41 2.54 17.51
C ARG A 108 7.89 2.14 17.34
N ALA A 109 8.21 0.84 17.35
CA ALA A 109 9.49 0.37 16.84
C ALA A 109 9.42 0.45 15.31
N GLY A 110 10.34 1.19 14.69
CA GLY A 110 10.25 1.64 13.31
C GLY A 110 9.79 0.56 12.33
N VAL A 111 8.63 0.79 11.70
CA VAL A 111 8.02 -0.06 10.67
C VAL A 111 9.04 -0.37 9.57
N GLY A 112 9.89 0.60 9.20
CA GLY A 112 10.99 0.42 8.26
C GLY A 112 12.04 -0.62 8.69
N LEU A 113 12.34 -0.74 9.99
CA LEU A 113 13.29 -1.75 10.50
C LEU A 113 12.68 -3.15 10.56
N SER A 114 11.38 -3.24 10.87
CA SER A 114 10.65 -4.51 10.94
C SER A 114 10.43 -5.11 9.55
N LEU A 115 10.11 -4.28 8.54
CA LEU A 115 10.03 -4.70 7.14
C LEU A 115 11.38 -5.10 6.56
N MET A 116 12.47 -4.38 6.90
CA MET A 116 13.83 -4.80 6.52
C MET A 116 14.21 -6.16 7.11
N ARG A 117 13.75 -6.45 8.33
CA ARG A 117 13.98 -7.74 8.97
C ARG A 117 13.18 -8.88 8.31
N MET A 118 11.95 -8.62 7.86
CA MET A 118 11.17 -9.55 7.04
C MET A 118 11.87 -9.87 5.71
N VAL A 119 12.42 -8.86 5.02
CA VAL A 119 13.21 -9.04 3.78
C VAL A 119 14.42 -9.97 3.99
N GLN A 120 14.99 -9.98 5.20
CA GLN A 120 16.18 -10.78 5.51
C GLN A 120 15.84 -12.23 5.91
N GLU A 121 14.62 -12.48 6.41
CA GLU A 121 14.16 -13.81 6.83
C GLU A 121 13.37 -14.56 5.73
N GLU A 122 12.75 -13.88 4.74
CA GLU A 122 11.87 -14.50 3.72
C GLU A 122 12.53 -14.86 2.37
N ASN A 123 13.86 -14.99 2.32
CA ASN A 123 14.62 -15.16 1.06
C ASN A 123 14.44 -16.51 0.32
N GLU A 124 13.53 -17.41 0.74
CA GLU A 124 13.31 -18.71 0.06
C GLU A 124 11.85 -19.07 -0.30
N GLU A 125 10.79 -18.39 0.18
CA GLU A 125 9.40 -18.85 -0.07
C GLU A 125 8.49 -17.89 -0.85
N LEU A 126 8.84 -16.60 -1.03
CA LEU A 126 8.00 -15.64 -1.75
C LEU A 126 8.15 -15.66 -3.29
N PHE A 127 8.96 -16.56 -3.85
CA PHE A 127 9.27 -16.62 -5.29
C PHE A 127 8.41 -17.56 -6.13
N LEU A 128 7.31 -18.12 -5.59
CA LEU A 128 6.48 -19.06 -6.33
C LEU A 128 4.99 -18.66 -6.35
N SER A 129 4.59 -18.13 -7.51
CA SER A 129 3.33 -18.39 -8.22
C SER A 129 1.99 -18.05 -7.54
N ALA A 130 1.16 -17.29 -8.26
CA ALA A 130 -0.25 -17.08 -7.97
C ALA A 130 -1.06 -18.40 -8.05
N THR A 131 -1.19 -19.14 -6.94
CA THR A 131 -2.44 -19.69 -6.36
C THR A 131 -2.16 -20.72 -5.24
N ALA A 132 -2.58 -20.40 -4.00
CA ALA A 132 -3.30 -21.23 -3.00
C ALA A 132 -2.97 -20.82 -1.54
N SER A 133 -3.99 -20.80 -0.68
CA SER A 133 -3.95 -20.59 0.79
C SER A 133 -4.35 -21.92 1.49
N PRO A 134 -4.14 -22.20 2.81
CA PRO A 134 -3.35 -21.53 3.87
C PRO A 134 -2.39 -22.49 4.65
N GLY A 135 -1.49 -21.92 5.46
CA GLY A 135 -0.86 -22.56 6.64
C GLY A 135 -0.45 -21.51 7.70
N PRO A 136 -0.65 -21.71 9.03
CA PRO A 136 -0.26 -20.74 10.07
C PRO A 136 0.87 -21.26 10.99
N PRO A 137 1.47 -20.44 11.87
CA PRO A 137 2.24 -19.22 11.60
C PRO A 137 3.65 -19.26 12.28
N SER A 138 4.63 -18.55 11.72
CA SER A 138 5.83 -18.13 12.47
C SER A 138 5.55 -16.80 13.19
N PRO A 139 6.02 -16.59 14.44
CA PRO A 139 5.68 -15.39 15.22
C PRO A 139 6.42 -14.17 14.66
N THR A 140 5.70 -13.35 13.88
CA THR A 140 6.15 -12.05 13.41
C THR A 140 5.54 -10.95 14.28
N PRO A 141 6.26 -9.86 14.59
CA PRO A 141 5.71 -8.75 15.35
C PRO A 141 4.53 -8.12 14.59
N SER A 142 3.39 -7.97 15.26
CA SER A 142 2.15 -7.43 14.69
C SER A 142 2.29 -5.93 14.42
N ILE A 143 2.38 -5.57 13.14
CA ILE A 143 2.31 -4.18 12.70
C ILE A 143 0.82 -3.83 12.54
N GLY A 144 0.36 -2.86 13.34
CA GLY A 144 -1.02 -2.40 13.35
C GLY A 144 -1.49 -1.89 11.98
N SER A 145 -2.78 -2.07 11.70
CA SER A 145 -3.43 -1.55 10.50
C SER A 145 -3.24 -0.03 10.41
N SER A 146 -2.81 0.47 9.25
CA SER A 146 -2.73 1.90 8.98
C SER A 146 -3.97 2.35 8.20
N CYS A 147 -4.44 3.58 8.43
CA CYS A 147 -5.61 4.10 7.74
C CYS A 147 -5.51 5.59 7.43
N LEU A 148 -6.27 6.02 6.44
CA LEU A 148 -6.41 7.41 6.01
C LEU A 148 -7.88 7.69 5.68
N ALA A 149 -8.43 8.79 6.20
CA ALA A 149 -9.77 9.24 5.85
C ALA A 149 -9.73 10.61 5.19
N THR A 150 -10.61 10.83 4.21
CA THR A 150 -10.73 12.11 3.50
C THR A 150 -12.18 12.49 3.28
N ALA A 151 -12.45 13.80 3.28
CA ALA A 151 -13.68 14.40 2.80
C ALA A 151 -13.42 14.97 1.40
N ASN A 152 -14.20 14.52 0.43
CA ASN A 152 -14.01 14.84 -0.98
C ASN A 152 -14.88 16.03 -1.41
N PRO A 153 -14.52 16.74 -2.50
CA PRO A 153 -15.28 17.90 -2.98
C PRO A 153 -16.71 17.58 -3.47
N ASP A 154 -16.97 16.33 -3.84
CA ASP A 154 -18.29 15.84 -4.27
C ASP A 154 -19.22 15.48 -3.09
N GLY A 155 -18.77 15.69 -1.85
CA GLY A 155 -19.52 15.36 -0.64
C GLY A 155 -19.34 13.91 -0.17
N SER A 156 -18.57 13.08 -0.91
CA SER A 156 -18.22 11.73 -0.46
C SER A 156 -17.11 11.74 0.58
N TYR A 157 -17.01 10.65 1.33
CA TYR A 157 -15.91 10.35 2.24
C TYR A 157 -15.20 9.09 1.75
N SER A 158 -13.88 9.13 1.75
CA SER A 158 -13.05 7.97 1.42
C SER A 158 -12.22 7.56 2.62
N VAL A 159 -12.33 6.29 3.01
CA VAL A 159 -11.53 5.67 4.08
C VAL A 159 -10.71 4.55 3.48
N ILE A 160 -9.39 4.68 3.53
CA ILE A 160 -8.45 3.66 3.07
C ILE A 160 -7.89 2.96 4.30
N VAL A 161 -7.98 1.64 4.31
CA VAL A 161 -7.49 0.77 5.39
C VAL A 161 -6.48 -0.21 4.81
N HIS A 162 -5.28 -0.24 5.40
CA HIS A 162 -4.19 -1.09 4.97
C HIS A 162 -3.81 -2.03 6.11
N ASN A 163 -4.06 -3.33 5.90
CA ASN A 163 -3.72 -4.41 6.81
C ASN A 163 -2.42 -5.08 6.39
N LEU A 164 -1.36 -4.82 7.16
CA LEU A 164 -0.04 -5.44 7.00
C LEU A 164 0.11 -6.72 7.83
N SER A 165 -0.84 -7.04 8.69
CA SER A 165 -0.78 -8.27 9.46
C SER A 165 -1.07 -9.47 8.57
N ASN A 166 -0.55 -10.62 9.02
CA ASN A 166 -0.81 -11.93 8.44
C ASN A 166 -2.16 -12.53 8.88
N GLU A 167 -3.00 -11.76 9.59
CA GLU A 167 -4.30 -12.18 10.08
C GLU A 167 -5.41 -11.25 9.58
N THR A 168 -6.59 -11.82 9.34
CA THR A 168 -7.78 -11.03 9.06
C THR A 168 -8.17 -10.25 10.31
N THR A 169 -8.35 -8.94 10.17
CA THR A 169 -8.68 -8.03 11.28
C THR A 169 -10.05 -7.41 11.06
N THR A 170 -10.96 -7.55 12.02
CA THR A 170 -12.24 -6.82 12.00
C THR A 170 -12.01 -5.35 12.33
N VAL A 171 -12.36 -4.47 11.40
CA VAL A 171 -12.26 -3.02 11.55
C VAL A 171 -13.65 -2.43 11.70
N LYS A 172 -13.82 -1.62 12.76
CA LYS A 172 -15.02 -0.78 12.96
C LYS A 172 -14.76 0.62 12.40
N ILE A 173 -15.52 1.01 11.38
CA ILE A 173 -15.50 2.38 10.84
C ILE A 173 -16.77 3.07 11.35
N GLU A 174 -16.59 4.15 12.10
CA GLU A 174 -17.68 4.87 12.77
C GLU A 174 -17.69 6.35 12.35
N ASP A 175 -18.83 6.82 11.84
CA ASP A 175 -19.13 8.25 11.64
C ASP A 175 -20.27 8.62 12.61
N PRO A 176 -20.07 9.57 13.53
CA PRO A 176 -21.09 9.98 14.51
C PRO A 176 -22.45 10.39 13.90
N ARG A 177 -22.49 10.75 12.61
CA ARG A 177 -23.70 11.19 11.91
C ARG A 177 -24.46 10.04 11.24
N LEU A 178 -23.77 8.95 10.89
CA LEU A 178 -24.35 7.82 10.13
C LEU A 178 -24.38 6.51 10.90
N GLY A 179 -23.58 6.37 11.96
CA GLY A 179 -23.39 5.13 12.71
C GLY A 179 -22.08 4.45 12.34
N TYR A 180 -22.06 3.12 12.31
CA TYR A 180 -20.84 2.35 12.10
C TYR A 180 -21.05 1.15 11.18
N ILE A 181 -19.95 0.71 10.57
CA ILE A 181 -19.83 -0.57 9.89
C ILE A 181 -18.71 -1.38 10.53
N ASN A 182 -18.92 -2.69 10.66
CA ASN A 182 -17.89 -3.65 11.01
C ASN A 182 -17.58 -4.45 9.76
N VAL A 183 -16.30 -4.51 9.37
CA VAL A 183 -15.87 -5.23 8.19
C VAL A 183 -14.63 -6.02 8.52
N ASP A 184 -14.60 -7.28 8.12
CA ASP A 184 -13.42 -8.12 8.20
C ASP A 184 -12.47 -7.76 7.05
N ILE A 185 -11.27 -7.31 7.41
CA ILE A 185 -10.22 -6.93 6.47
C ILE A 185 -9.20 -8.05 6.41
N ASP A 186 -9.08 -8.70 5.25
CA ASP A 186 -8.17 -9.82 5.07
C ASP A 186 -6.71 -9.45 5.36
N ALA A 187 -5.93 -10.46 5.74
CA ALA A 187 -4.48 -10.35 5.87
C ALA A 187 -3.86 -9.80 4.57
N PHE A 188 -2.81 -8.99 4.70
CA PHE A 188 -2.07 -8.46 3.55
C PHE A 188 -2.98 -7.81 2.49
N SER A 189 -3.79 -6.83 2.89
CA SER A 189 -4.78 -6.22 2.01
C SER A 189 -4.86 -4.69 2.15
N VAL A 190 -5.33 -4.04 1.07
CA VAL A 190 -5.66 -2.61 1.04
C VAL A 190 -7.13 -2.51 0.63
N ASN A 191 -7.91 -1.77 1.40
CA ASN A 191 -9.35 -1.63 1.20
C ASN A 191 -9.74 -0.15 1.15
N SER A 192 -10.65 0.20 0.25
CA SER A 192 -11.21 1.55 0.13
C SER A 192 -12.71 1.51 0.38
N PHE A 193 -13.16 2.23 1.39
CA PHE A 193 -14.56 2.41 1.73
C PHE A 193 -15.00 3.81 1.33
N ILE A 194 -16.05 3.90 0.50
CA ILE A 194 -16.59 5.17 0.01
C ILE A 194 -18.04 5.27 0.45
N TYR A 195 -18.40 6.40 1.06
CA TYR A 195 -19.78 6.65 1.50
C TYR A 195 -20.12 8.14 1.41
N TRP A 196 -21.41 8.45 1.55
CA TRP A 196 -21.97 9.79 1.52
C TRP A 196 -22.78 10.03 2.79
N LEU A 197 -22.97 11.31 3.14
CA LEU A 197 -23.90 11.77 4.17
C LEU A 197 -25.29 12.03 3.59
#